data_AF-A0A645BCY9-F1
#
_entry.id   AF-A0A645BCY9-F1
#
_cell.length_a   1.000
_cell.length_b   1.000
_cell.length_c   1.000
_cell.angle_alpha   90.00
_cell.angle_beta   90.00
_cell.angle_gamma   90.00
#
_symmetry.space_group_name_H-M   'P 1'
#
loop_
_entity.id
_entity.type
_entity.pdbx_description
1 polymer ?
#
loop_
_entity_poly.entity_id
_entity_poly.type
_entity_poly.pdbx_seq_one_letter_code
_entity_poly.pdbx_strand_id
1 'polypeptide(L)'
;MLQAIIKELSAMNFYDYLQLLGGFILAGSYIPQIIKTYRIKKVSDISIAFWGFLFIGLSLMEVNALHLGTIGIYSYAITETANVFLCGVFLAQVIYYRKKNK
;
A
#
# COMPACT_ATOMS: atom_id res chain seq x y z
N MET A 1 -5.75 2.20 22.11
CA MET A 1 -5.25 2.25 20.71
C MET A 1 -5.07 3.69 20.22
N LEU A 2 -6.14 4.49 20.06
CA LEU A 2 -6.02 5.88 19.58
C LEU A 2 -5.02 6.74 20.38
N GLN A 3 -5.07 6.69 21.71
CA GLN A 3 -4.12 7.41 22.59
C GLN A 3 -2.67 6.93 22.43
N ALA A 4 -2.45 5.65 22.12
CA ALA A 4 -1.11 5.10 21.90
C ALA A 4 -0.53 5.61 20.57
N ILE A 5 -1.36 5.71 19.53
CA ILE A 5 -1.00 6.28 18.23
C ILE A 5 -0.63 7.77 18.39
N ILE A 6 -1.44 8.55 19.12
CA ILE A 6 -1.13 9.97 19.36
C ILE A 6 0.21 10.12 20.09
N LYS A 7 0.46 9.28 21.09
CA LYS A 7 1.73 9.27 21.82
C LYS A 7 2.91 8.93 20.91
N GLU A 8 2.79 7.91 20.07
CA GLU A 8 3.83 7.55 19.09
C GLU A 8 4.09 8.72 18.13
N LEU A 9 3.04 9.30 17.53
CA LEU A 9 3.15 10.43 16.60
C LEU A 9 3.88 11.63 17.23
N SER A 10 3.69 11.87 18.53
CA SER A 10 4.38 12.95 19.25
C SER A 10 5.85 12.66 19.56
N ALA A 11 6.28 11.40 19.48
CA ALA A 11 7.62 10.92 19.80
C ALA A 11 8.44 10.52 18.57
N MET A 12 7.93 10.76 17.36
CA MET A 12 8.57 10.40 16.10
C MET A 12 9.89 11.12 15.88
N ASN A 13 10.89 10.38 15.41
CA ASN A 13 12.13 10.94 14.89
C ASN A 13 11.99 11.27 13.39
N PHE A 14 13.02 11.90 12.82
CA PHE A 14 13.05 12.30 11.42
C PHE A 14 12.80 11.14 10.42
N TYR A 15 13.34 9.95 10.69
CA TYR A 15 13.18 8.78 9.83
C TYR A 15 11.75 8.22 9.88
N ASP A 16 11.10 8.26 11.05
CA ASP A 16 9.70 7.85 11.19
C ASP A 16 8.78 8.74 10.36
N TYR A 17 9.05 10.05 10.33
CA TYR A 17 8.33 10.99 9.48
C TYR A 17 8.55 10.70 7.99
N LEU A 18 9.77 10.39 7.56
CA LEU A 18 10.05 10.03 6.18
C LEU A 18 9.31 8.76 5.77
N GLN A 19 9.27 7.75 6.63
CA GLN A 19 8.52 6.52 6.41
C GLN A 19 7.03 6.78 6.29
N LEU A 20 6.46 7.56 7.21
CA LEU A 20 5.03 7.89 7.20
C LEU A 20 4.66 8.68 5.92
N LEU A 21 5.45 9.72 5.58
CA LEU A 21 5.22 10.53 4.39
C LEU A 21 5.37 9.71 3.11
N GLY A 22 6.44 8.92 3.00
CA GLY A 22 6.68 8.04 1.86
C GLY A 22 5.55 7.03 1.67
N GLY A 23 5.08 6.43 2.77
CA GLY A 23 3.95 5.51 2.78
C GLY A 23 2.66 6.17 2.28
N PHE A 24 2.36 7.41 2.68
CA PHE A 24 1.19 8.14 2.18
C PHE A 24 1.31 8.54 0.71
N ILE A 25 2.49 8.98 0.26
CA ILE A 25 2.73 9.31 -1.15
C ILE A 25 2.54 8.06 -2.02
N LEU A 26 3.09 6.92 -1.61
CA LEU A 26 2.93 5.66 -2.32
C LEU A 26 1.47 5.22 -2.36
N ALA A 27 0.77 5.24 -1.23
CA ALA A 27 -0.64 4.89 -1.15
C ALA A 27 -1.49 5.81 -2.05
N GLY A 28 -1.23 7.12 -1.98
CA GLY A 28 -1.88 8.13 -2.81
C GLY A 28 -1.64 7.92 -4.31
N SER A 29 -0.49 7.39 -4.72
CA SER A 29 -0.15 7.12 -6.13
C SER A 29 -1.01 6.02 -6.75
N TYR A 30 -1.49 5.04 -5.96
CA TYR A 30 -2.37 3.99 -6.47
C TYR A 30 -3.76 4.51 -6.82
N ILE A 31 -4.27 5.52 -6.10
CA ILE A 31 -5.63 6.06 -6.28
C ILE A 31 -5.90 6.53 -7.72
N PRO A 32 -5.12 7.47 -8.32
CA PRO A 32 -5.35 7.90 -9.69
C PRO A 32 -5.19 6.74 -10.69
N GLN A 33 -4.30 5.79 -10.41
CA GLN A 33 -4.04 4.64 -11.28
C GLN A 33 -5.19 3.61 -11.24
N ILE A 34 -5.78 3.36 -10.07
CA ILE A 34 -7.00 2.56 -9.87
C ILE A 34 -8.18 3.22 -10.58
N ILE A 35 -8.38 4.53 -10.39
CA ILE A 35 -9.46 5.28 -11.05
C ILE A 35 -9.31 5.21 -12.57
N LYS A 36 -8.09 5.43 -13.08
CA LYS A 36 -7.79 5.36 -14.51
C LYS A 36 -8.11 3.97 -15.06
N THR A 37 -7.58 2.91 -14.46
CA THR A 37 -7.80 1.53 -14.92
C THR A 37 -9.28 1.14 -14.86
N TYR A 38 -10.02 1.53 -13.83
CA TYR A 38 -11.47 1.30 -13.76
C TYR A 38 -12.24 2.00 -14.91
N ARG A 39 -11.87 3.25 -15.23
CA ARG A 39 -12.53 4.03 -16.29
C ARG A 39 -12.21 3.50 -17.68
N ILE A 40 -10.93 3.27 -17.99
CA ILE A 40 -10.49 2.94 -19.36
C ILE A 40 -10.49 1.43 -19.64
N LYS A 41 -10.39 0.58 -18.60
CA LYS A 41 -10.37 -0.89 -18.68
C LYS A 41 -9.29 -1.49 -19.60
N LYS A 42 -8.39 -0.65 -20.12
CA LYS A 42 -7.23 -1.04 -20.93
C LYS A 42 -6.08 -1.41 -20.00
N VAL A 43 -5.74 -2.70 -20.00
CA VAL A 43 -4.67 -3.26 -19.17
C VAL A 43 -3.66 -4.08 -19.96
N SER A 44 -3.67 -4.01 -21.30
CA SER A 44 -2.76 -4.80 -22.17
C SER A 44 -1.29 -4.60 -21.83
N ASP A 45 -0.91 -3.37 -21.50
CA ASP A 45 0.49 -2.95 -21.38
C ASP A 45 1.01 -3.06 -19.93
N ILE A 46 0.18 -3.55 -19.00
CA ILE A 46 0.49 -3.61 -17.56
C ILE A 46 1.12 -4.97 -17.21
N SER A 47 2.33 -5.00 -16.65
CA SER A 47 2.96 -6.27 -16.25
C SER A 47 2.33 -6.86 -14.99
N ILE A 48 1.62 -8.00 -15.10
CA ILE A 48 1.08 -8.71 -13.92
C ILE A 48 2.22 -9.22 -13.03
N ALA A 49 3.34 -9.65 -13.62
CA ALA A 49 4.48 -10.14 -12.86
C ALA A 49 5.04 -9.04 -11.95
N PHE A 50 5.25 -7.83 -12.49
CA PHE A 50 5.72 -6.69 -11.70
C PHE A 50 4.79 -6.39 -10.52
N TRP A 51 3.49 -6.25 -10.79
CA TRP A 51 2.51 -5.94 -9.75
C TRP A 51 2.30 -7.09 -8.76
N GLY A 52 2.48 -8.34 -9.19
CA GLY A 52 2.48 -9.51 -8.32
C GLY A 52 3.68 -9.54 -7.38
N PHE A 53 4.89 -9.31 -7.89
CA PHE A 53 6.10 -9.21 -7.05
C PHE A 53 6.02 -8.02 -6.08
N LEU A 54 5.52 -6.87 -6.55
CA LEU A 54 5.29 -5.71 -5.67
C LEU A 54 4.30 -6.05 -4.55
N PHE A 55 3.17 -6.69 -4.87
CA PHE A 55 2.19 -7.08 -3.86
C PHE A 55 2.77 -8.08 -2.84
N ILE A 56 3.57 -9.05 -3.28
CA ILE A 56 4.25 -9.99 -2.37
C ILE A 56 5.24 -9.24 -1.47
N GLY A 57 6.05 -8.35 -2.04
CA GLY A 57 7.00 -7.53 -1.28
C GLY A 57 6.30 -6.69 -0.20
N LEU A 58 5.23 -5.98 -0.56
CA LEU A 58 4.42 -5.20 0.38
C LEU A 58 3.75 -6.08 1.44
N SER A 59 3.30 -7.29 1.08
CA SER A 59 2.73 -8.23 2.05
C SER A 59 3.76 -8.69 3.10
N LEU A 60 5.03 -8.88 2.68
CA LEU A 60 6.11 -9.20 3.62
C LEU A 60 6.44 -7.99 4.51
N MET A 61 6.44 -6.78 3.95
CA MET A 61 6.62 -5.55 4.73
C MET A 61 5.48 -5.33 5.72
N GLU A 62 4.23 -5.66 5.36
CA GLU A 62 3.07 -5.60 6.24
C GLU A 62 3.21 -6.52 7.45
N VAL A 63 3.74 -7.74 7.28
CA VAL A 63 4.01 -8.63 8.43
C VAL A 63 4.99 -7.97 9.41
N ASN A 64 6.05 -7.35 8.90
CA ASN A 64 6.98 -6.59 9.73
C ASN A 64 6.30 -5.37 10.38
N ALA A 65 5.47 -4.66 9.63
CA ALA A 65 4.70 -3.51 10.09
C ALA A 65 3.80 -3.84 11.28
N LEU A 66 3.09 -4.96 11.21
CA LEU A 66 2.24 -5.46 12.30
C LEU A 66 3.07 -5.83 13.53
N HIS A 67 4.25 -6.43 13.35
CA HIS A 67 5.18 -6.68 14.45
C HIS A 67 5.65 -5.37 15.11
N LEU A 68 6.02 -4.36 14.33
CA LEU A 68 6.38 -3.03 14.84
C LEU A 68 5.23 -2.38 15.63
N GLY A 69 3.98 -2.59 15.22
CA GLY A 69 2.80 -2.18 15.99
C GLY A 69 2.71 -2.82 17.38
N THR A 70 3.19 -4.05 17.56
CA THR A 70 3.20 -4.71 18.89
C THR A 70 4.18 -4.09 19.88
N ILE A 71 5.23 -3.42 19.37
CA ILE A 71 6.24 -2.72 20.18
C ILE A 71 6.02 -1.20 20.22
N GLY A 72 4.89 -0.72 19.69
CA GLY A 72 4.43 0.66 19.85
C GLY A 72 4.63 1.58 18.64
N ILE A 73 5.06 1.07 17.49
CA ILE A 73 5.25 1.83 16.24
C ILE A 73 4.06 1.54 15.31
N TYR A 74 2.97 2.28 15.48
CA TYR A 74 1.71 2.02 14.79
C TYR A 74 1.60 2.69 13.42
N SER A 75 2.27 3.83 13.24
CA SER A 75 2.27 4.60 12.00
C SER A 75 2.71 3.80 10.77
N TYR A 76 3.73 2.95 10.95
CA TYR A 76 4.25 2.05 9.92
C TYR A 76 3.18 1.04 9.49
N ALA A 77 2.48 0.42 10.45
CA ALA A 77 1.37 -0.49 10.16
C ALA A 77 0.25 0.21 9.38
N ILE A 78 -0.14 1.42 9.77
CA ILE A 78 -1.23 2.14 9.10
C ILE A 78 -0.89 2.41 7.63
N THR A 79 0.32 2.88 7.33
CA THR A 79 0.69 3.20 5.95
C THR A 79 0.95 1.96 5.12
N GLU A 80 1.58 0.91 5.66
CA GLU A 80 1.79 -0.35 4.93
C GLU A 80 0.49 -1.08 4.63
N THR A 81 -0.46 -1.11 5.59
CA THR A 81 -1.79 -1.70 5.36
C THR A 81 -2.48 -1.01 4.18
N ALA A 82 -2.41 0.32 4.10
CA ALA A 82 -2.97 1.07 2.99
C ALA A 82 -2.27 0.74 1.66
N ASN A 83 -0.95 0.62 1.66
CA ASN A 83 -0.16 0.30 0.47
C ASN A 83 -0.46 -1.11 -0.06
N VAL A 84 -0.41 -2.13 0.78
CA VAL A 84 -0.70 -3.52 0.37
C VAL A 84 -2.13 -3.66 -0.11
N PHE A 85 -3.09 -3.01 0.57
CA PHE A 85 -4.49 -3.04 0.17
C PHE A 85 -4.71 -2.41 -1.21
N LEU A 86 -4.22 -1.18 -1.43
CA LEU A 86 -4.41 -0.48 -2.70
C LEU A 86 -3.66 -1.14 -3.85
N CYS A 87 -2.44 -1.65 -3.61
CA CYS A 87 -1.72 -2.47 -4.57
C CYS A 87 -2.52 -3.73 -4.95
N GLY A 88 -3.12 -4.41 -3.96
CA GLY A 88 -3.98 -5.57 -4.16
C GLY A 88 -5.22 -5.24 -5.00
N VAL A 89 -5.91 -4.13 -4.70
CA VAL A 89 -7.05 -3.62 -5.49
C VAL A 89 -6.63 -3.38 -6.94
N PHE A 90 -5.50 -2.71 -7.16
CA PHE A 90 -5.01 -2.45 -8.51
C PHE A 90 -4.67 -3.73 -9.26
N LEU A 91 -3.92 -4.66 -8.64
CA LEU A 91 -3.58 -5.95 -9.21
C LEU A 91 -4.83 -6.76 -9.57
N ALA A 92 -5.84 -6.77 -8.68
CA ALA A 92 -7.12 -7.42 -8.94
C ALA A 92 -7.84 -6.82 -10.16
N GLN A 93 -7.85 -5.49 -10.31
CA GLN A 93 -8.40 -4.84 -11.51
C GLN A 93 -7.67 -5.28 -12.78
N VAL A 94 -6.33 -5.33 -12.73
CA VAL A 94 -5.50 -5.75 -13.88
C VAL A 94 -5.82 -7.18 -14.29
N ILE A 95 -5.91 -8.11 -13.33
CA ILE A 95 -6.25 -9.51 -13.58
C ILE A 95 -7.67 -9.63 -14.16
N TYR A 96 -8.64 -8.95 -13.54
CA TYR A 96 -10.04 -9.00 -13.97
C TYR A 96 -10.24 -8.47 -15.39
N TYR A 97 -9.74 -7.27 -15.71
CA TYR A 97 -9.92 -6.69 -17.04
C TYR A 97 -9.09 -7.42 -18.10
N ARG A 98 -7.95 -8.01 -17.75
CA ARG A 98 -7.18 -8.84 -18.70
C ARG A 98 -7.94 -10.11 -19.08
N LYS A 99 -8.61 -10.75 -18.12
CA LYS A 99 -9.45 -11.92 -18.41
C LYS A 99 -10.67 -11.55 -19.25
N LYS A 100 -11.27 -10.37 -19.00
CA LYS A 100 -12.44 -9.89 -19.73
C LYS A 100 -12.14 -9.48 -21.19
N ASN A 101 -10.94 -8.98 -21.47
CA ASN A 101 -10.55 -8.48 -22.79
C ASN A 101 -9.84 -9.54 -23.66
N LYS A 102 -9.66 -10.76 -23.14
CA LYS A 102 -9.20 -11.94 -23.89
C LYS A 102 -10.41 -12.68 -24.42
#